data_AF-A0A7Z0UID2-F1
#
_entry.id   AF-A0A7Z0UID2-F1
#
_cell.length_a   1.000
_cell.length_b   1.000
_cell.length_c   1.000
_cell.angle_alpha   90.00
_cell.angle_beta   90.00
_cell.angle_gamma   90.00
#
_symmetry.space_group_name_H-M   'P 1'
#
loop_
_entity.id
_entity.type
_entity.pdbx_description
1 polymer ?
#
loop_
_entity_poly.entity_id
_entity_poly.type
_entity_poly.pdbx_seq_one_letter_code
_entity_poly.pdbx_strand_id
1 'polypeptide(L)'
;MKRVLVSPAVILLASIWVLAFFAATQAQDDAPVPKIILSAQELRSLGIAVHSQGARELPHSCRDSGNSDLSVSDEMLRHFIARGFSLESLCLGLSSWVLFDPETGRTIPRVAFSHDLEIPLNLPDCFKNAVPFLDCDNRWVHWEHYEFTEEERKDNLDHAQKVDEMVRAYVQREKISGVFSIEALGQGIFDSSFEWFLASPALPRGYGYALHGGEGDDPESEDVDLSTYRKEPTVTLTWQDEDQ
;
A
#
# COMPACT_ATOMS: atom_id res chain seq x y z
N MET A 1 44.69 42.99 -39.12
CA MET A 1 43.53 42.43 -39.84
C MET A 1 43.84 41.01 -40.28
N LYS A 2 43.20 40.01 -39.66
CA LYS A 2 43.13 38.63 -40.17
C LYS A 2 41.68 38.17 -39.99
N ARG A 3 40.96 38.03 -41.10
CA ARG A 3 39.62 37.45 -41.15
C ARG A 3 39.78 35.93 -41.18
N VAL A 4 39.19 35.24 -40.22
CA VAL A 4 39.02 33.79 -40.27
C VAL A 4 37.63 33.52 -40.82
N LEU A 5 37.57 32.93 -42.02
CA LEU A 5 36.36 32.37 -42.60
C LEU A 5 36.05 31.07 -41.86
N VAL A 6 34.86 30.99 -41.26
CA VAL A 6 34.32 29.73 -40.74
C VAL A 6 33.41 29.15 -41.82
N SER A 7 33.74 27.96 -42.32
CA SER A 7 32.97 27.21 -43.31
C SER A 7 31.59 26.80 -42.76
N PRO A 8 30.52 26.81 -43.57
CA PRO A 8 29.14 26.52 -43.14
C PRO A 8 28.83 25.02 -42.94
N ALA A 9 29.83 24.13 -42.94
CA ALA A 9 29.63 22.68 -42.92
C ALA A 9 29.49 22.06 -41.51
N VAL A 10 29.59 22.84 -40.43
CA VAL A 10 29.60 22.31 -39.05
C VAL A 10 28.21 22.34 -38.39
N ILE A 11 27.20 22.98 -39.01
CA ILE A 11 25.90 23.20 -38.38
C ILE A 11 24.92 22.01 -38.55
N LEU A 12 25.26 21.00 -39.36
CA LEU A 12 24.33 19.91 -39.69
C LEU A 12 24.50 18.61 -38.88
N LEU A 13 25.44 18.52 -37.94
CA LEU A 13 25.64 17.33 -37.09
C LEU A 13 25.24 17.52 -35.62
N ALA A 14 24.94 18.74 -35.18
CA ALA A 14 24.48 19.01 -33.82
C ALA A 14 22.97 18.74 -33.61
N SER A 15 22.20 18.65 -34.69
CA SER A 15 20.74 18.54 -34.62
C SER A 15 20.21 17.10 -34.51
N ILE A 16 21.07 16.09 -34.67
CA ILE A 16 20.67 14.67 -34.63
C ILE A 16 20.89 14.06 -33.24
N TRP A 17 21.74 14.67 -32.40
CA TRP A 17 22.04 14.15 -31.05
C TRP A 17 21.04 14.60 -29.98
N VAL A 18 20.22 15.61 -30.23
CA VAL A 18 19.23 16.09 -29.25
C VAL A 18 17.96 15.23 -29.24
N LEU A 19 17.62 14.54 -30.34
CA LEU A 19 16.41 13.71 -30.40
C LEU A 19 16.61 12.28 -29.87
N ALA A 20 17.85 11.79 -29.75
CA ALA A 20 18.11 10.46 -29.21
C ALA A 20 18.11 10.40 -27.66
N PHE A 21 18.32 11.54 -26.99
CA PHE A 21 18.33 11.59 -25.51
C PHE A 21 16.94 11.71 -24.89
N PHE A 22 15.94 12.22 -25.62
CA PHE A 22 14.56 12.30 -25.11
C PHE A 22 13.78 10.99 -25.29
N ALA A 23 14.18 10.11 -26.21
CA ALA A 23 13.55 8.81 -26.41
C ALA A 23 13.99 7.77 -25.36
N ALA A 24 15.19 7.93 -24.78
CA ALA A 24 15.75 6.97 -23.83
C ALA A 24 15.23 7.14 -22.39
N THR A 25 14.67 8.31 -22.04
CA THR A 25 14.09 8.54 -20.71
C THR A 25 12.66 8.03 -20.55
N GLN A 26 11.94 7.76 -21.65
CA GLN A 26 10.58 7.22 -21.57
C GLN A 26 10.53 5.68 -21.63
N ALA A 27 11.50 5.04 -22.27
CA ALA A 27 11.48 3.59 -22.46
C ALA A 27 11.90 2.78 -21.21
N GLN A 28 12.37 3.44 -20.14
CA GLN A 28 12.84 2.76 -18.93
C GLN A 28 11.81 2.75 -17.78
N ASP A 29 10.77 3.58 -17.85
CA ASP A 29 9.69 3.63 -16.84
C ASP A 29 8.64 2.50 -17.03
N ASP A 30 8.62 1.83 -18.19
CA ASP A 30 7.66 0.76 -18.52
C ASP A 30 8.23 -0.67 -18.36
N ALA A 31 9.51 -0.83 -18.02
CA ALA A 31 10.06 -2.15 -17.76
C ALA A 31 9.54 -2.64 -16.39
N PRO A 32 8.92 -3.84 -16.29
CA PRO A 32 8.49 -4.37 -15.00
C PRO A 32 9.67 -4.37 -14.03
N VAL A 33 9.53 -3.70 -12.88
CA VAL A 33 10.56 -3.76 -11.84
C VAL A 33 10.70 -5.23 -11.45
N PRO A 34 11.92 -5.81 -11.55
CA PRO A 34 12.10 -7.24 -11.34
C PRO A 34 11.71 -7.59 -9.90
N LYS A 35 10.89 -8.64 -9.74
CA LYS A 35 10.66 -9.26 -8.43
C LYS A 35 12.01 -9.65 -7.84
N ILE A 36 12.36 -9.07 -6.68
CA ILE A 36 13.61 -9.40 -6.01
C ILE A 36 13.34 -10.59 -5.10
N ILE A 37 13.92 -11.75 -5.43
CA ILE A 37 13.83 -12.93 -4.58
C ILE A 37 14.95 -12.82 -3.53
N LEU A 38 14.58 -12.70 -2.26
CA LEU A 38 15.50 -12.62 -1.14
C LEU A 38 15.25 -13.77 -0.16
N SER A 39 16.31 -14.27 0.46
CA SER A 39 16.20 -15.14 1.64
C SER A 39 15.69 -14.34 2.85
N ALA A 40 15.16 -15.05 3.85
CA ALA A 40 14.67 -14.45 5.08
C ALA A 40 15.76 -13.62 5.80
N GLN A 41 17.02 -14.06 5.69
CA GLN A 41 18.16 -13.36 6.27
C GLN A 41 18.54 -12.09 5.49
N GLU A 42 18.44 -12.11 4.16
CA GLU A 42 18.66 -10.92 3.32
C GLU A 42 17.55 -9.88 3.56
N LEU A 43 16.29 -10.31 3.63
CA LEU A 43 15.19 -9.42 3.96
C LEU A 43 15.34 -8.81 5.37
N ARG A 44 15.76 -9.63 6.34
CA ARG A 44 16.11 -9.15 7.68
C ARG A 44 17.21 -8.10 7.67
N SER A 45 18.19 -8.24 6.77
CA SER A 45 19.25 -7.23 6.62
C SER A 45 18.76 -5.89 6.04
N LEU A 46 17.62 -5.90 5.35
CA LEU A 46 16.92 -4.69 4.89
C LEU A 46 15.98 -4.10 5.96
N GLY A 47 15.89 -4.73 7.13
CA GLY A 47 15.09 -4.23 8.25
C GLY A 47 13.65 -4.75 8.31
N ILE A 48 13.33 -5.83 7.61
CA ILE A 48 12.02 -6.52 7.67
C ILE A 48 12.26 -7.99 8.06
N ALA A 49 11.55 -8.53 9.04
CA ALA A 49 11.64 -9.95 9.40
C ALA A 49 10.28 -10.64 9.30
N VAL A 50 10.31 -11.86 8.78
CA VAL A 50 9.16 -12.76 8.55
C VAL A 50 9.39 -14.03 9.38
N HIS A 51 8.65 -14.22 10.47
CA HIS A 51 8.91 -15.26 11.47
C HIS A 51 8.66 -16.69 10.99
N SER A 52 7.58 -16.90 10.24
CA SER A 52 7.17 -18.15 9.60
C SER A 52 8.30 -18.74 8.75
N GLN A 53 9.20 -17.86 8.30
CA GLN A 53 10.35 -18.18 7.47
C GLN A 53 11.67 -18.29 8.25
N GLY A 54 11.59 -18.39 9.58
CA GLY A 54 12.73 -18.59 10.45
C GLY A 54 13.59 -17.34 10.68
N ALA A 55 13.15 -16.17 10.21
CA ALA A 55 13.79 -14.92 10.64
C ALA A 55 13.49 -14.69 12.12
N ARG A 56 14.52 -14.33 12.90
CA ARG A 56 14.32 -13.82 14.25
C ARG A 56 13.50 -12.52 14.20
N GLU A 57 12.73 -12.22 15.25
CA GLU A 57 12.02 -10.95 15.40
C GLU A 57 12.93 -9.71 15.37
N LEU A 58 12.44 -8.63 14.77
CA LEU A 58 12.97 -7.27 14.90
C LEU A 58 12.23 -6.50 16.01
N PRO A 59 12.78 -5.41 16.55
CA PRO A 59 12.23 -4.74 17.74
C PRO A 59 10.79 -4.22 17.62
N HIS A 60 10.28 -4.00 16.40
CA HIS A 60 8.95 -3.44 16.18
C HIS A 60 8.04 -4.45 15.48
N SER A 61 7.22 -5.15 16.28
CA SER A 61 6.27 -6.16 15.80
C SER A 61 5.05 -5.53 15.13
N CYS A 62 4.54 -6.14 14.06
CA CYS A 62 3.29 -5.74 13.39
C CYS A 62 2.06 -6.50 13.90
N ARG A 63 2.22 -7.36 14.92
CA ARG A 63 1.14 -8.17 15.50
C ARG A 63 -0.10 -7.34 15.86
N ASP A 64 0.09 -6.21 16.53
CA ASP A 64 -1.02 -5.36 16.97
C ASP A 64 -1.74 -4.65 15.81
N SER A 65 -1.15 -4.69 14.61
CA SER A 65 -1.74 -4.21 13.35
C SER A 65 -2.33 -5.34 12.49
N GLY A 66 -2.37 -6.57 13.00
CA GLY A 66 -2.94 -7.74 12.35
C GLY A 66 -1.89 -8.70 11.82
N ASN A 67 -0.72 -8.23 11.39
CA ASN A 67 0.29 -9.11 10.82
C ASN A 67 1.28 -9.61 11.88
N SER A 68 0.98 -10.78 12.45
CA SER A 68 1.80 -11.37 13.53
C SER A 68 3.13 -11.95 13.06
N ASP A 69 3.29 -12.10 11.74
CA ASP A 69 4.46 -12.68 11.11
C ASP A 69 5.54 -11.62 10.79
N LEU A 70 5.13 -10.35 10.65
CA LEU A 70 6.01 -9.25 10.32
C LEU A 70 6.55 -8.49 11.54
N SER A 71 7.82 -8.11 11.47
CA SER A 71 8.44 -7.11 12.34
C SER A 71 9.46 -6.27 11.58
N VAL A 72 9.71 -5.04 12.03
CA VAL A 72 10.63 -4.09 11.39
C VAL A 72 11.72 -3.56 12.33
N SER A 73 12.84 -3.14 11.75
CA SER A 73 13.99 -2.61 12.49
C SER A 73 13.78 -1.15 12.91
N ASP A 74 14.53 -0.70 13.92
CA ASP A 74 14.56 0.71 14.35
C ASP A 74 14.92 1.66 13.19
N GLU A 75 15.80 1.22 12.28
CA GLU A 75 16.24 2.04 11.15
C GLU A 75 15.13 2.21 10.12
N MET A 76 14.44 1.12 9.78
CA MET A 76 13.31 1.17 8.86
C MET A 76 12.17 2.01 9.43
N LEU A 77 11.77 1.77 10.68
CA LEU A 77 10.72 2.55 11.31
C LEU A 77 11.09 4.05 11.36
N ARG A 78 12.33 4.38 11.72
CA ARG A 78 12.80 5.77 11.75
C ARG A 78 12.74 6.46 10.38
N HIS A 79 13.07 5.73 9.30
CA HIS A 79 12.95 6.24 7.93
C HIS A 79 11.50 6.64 7.62
N PHE A 80 10.54 5.79 7.96
CA PHE A 80 9.11 6.05 7.70
C PHE A 80 8.51 7.09 8.65
N ILE A 81 8.91 7.13 9.92
CA ILE A 81 8.52 8.20 10.86
C ILE A 81 8.95 9.57 10.33
N ALA A 82 10.15 9.68 9.75
CA ALA A 82 10.61 10.93 9.15
C ALA A 82 9.74 11.41 7.98
N ARG A 83 8.95 10.51 7.38
CA ARG A 83 7.97 10.77 6.32
C ARG A 83 6.53 10.92 6.83
N GLY A 84 6.34 10.81 8.15
CA GLY A 84 5.04 11.01 8.81
C GLY A 84 4.24 9.74 9.07
N PHE A 85 4.82 8.55 8.88
CA PHE A 85 4.18 7.29 9.23
C PHE A 85 4.24 7.04 10.75
N SER A 86 3.29 6.23 11.25
CA SER A 86 3.40 5.55 12.55
C SER A 86 3.86 4.11 12.35
N LEU A 87 4.07 3.36 13.44
CA LEU A 87 4.32 1.92 13.32
C LEU A 87 3.11 1.21 12.70
N GLU A 88 1.90 1.58 13.13
CA GLU A 88 0.65 1.00 12.64
C GLU A 88 0.45 1.25 11.14
N SER A 89 0.65 2.48 10.67
CA SER A 89 0.49 2.76 9.23
C SER A 89 1.57 2.12 8.37
N LEU A 90 2.80 2.00 8.89
CA LEU A 90 3.85 1.21 8.24
C LEU A 90 3.47 -0.27 8.15
N CYS A 91 3.02 -0.87 9.25
CA CYS A 91 2.66 -2.29 9.30
C CYS A 91 1.48 -2.63 8.38
N LEU A 92 0.45 -1.78 8.34
CA LEU A 92 -0.67 -1.94 7.40
C LEU A 92 -0.20 -1.84 5.95
N GLY A 93 0.65 -0.85 5.64
CA GLY A 93 1.18 -0.68 4.29
C GLY A 93 2.10 -1.83 3.85
N LEU A 94 2.97 -2.35 4.72
CA LEU A 94 3.83 -3.50 4.41
C LEU A 94 3.04 -4.80 4.25
N SER A 95 1.86 -4.87 4.85
CA SER A 95 0.95 -6.01 4.70
C SER A 95 0.02 -5.86 3.51
N SER A 96 0.07 -4.73 2.79
CA SER A 96 -0.81 -4.46 1.66
C SER A 96 -0.24 -5.00 0.36
N TRP A 97 -1.10 -5.55 -0.50
CA TRP A 97 -0.77 -6.00 -1.85
C TRP A 97 -0.73 -4.83 -2.84
N VAL A 98 0.35 -4.04 -2.77
CA VAL A 98 0.52 -2.82 -3.59
C VAL A 98 1.62 -3.05 -4.63
N LEU A 99 1.22 -3.18 -5.90
CA LEU A 99 2.13 -3.38 -7.02
C LEU A 99 2.59 -2.07 -7.65
N PHE A 100 1.70 -1.07 -7.69
CA PHE A 100 1.91 0.21 -8.34
C PHE A 100 1.60 1.36 -7.36
N ASP A 101 2.36 2.44 -7.47
CA ASP A 101 2.06 3.69 -6.79
C ASP A 101 0.75 4.27 -7.36
N PRO A 102 -0.33 4.38 -6.55
CA PRO A 102 -1.64 4.81 -7.04
C PRO A 102 -1.64 6.26 -7.55
N GLU A 103 -0.64 7.07 -7.21
CA GLU A 103 -0.55 8.46 -7.66
C GLU A 103 0.21 8.61 -8.98
N THR A 104 1.17 7.71 -9.24
CA THR A 104 2.14 7.86 -10.33
C THR A 104 2.16 6.72 -11.35
N GLY A 105 1.55 5.58 -11.04
CA GLY A 105 1.59 4.37 -11.87
C GLY A 105 2.92 3.63 -11.81
N ARG A 106 3.92 4.18 -11.12
CA ARG A 106 5.25 3.57 -11.03
C ARG A 106 5.17 2.26 -10.26
N THR A 107 5.83 1.23 -10.78
CA THR A 107 5.95 -0.04 -10.06
C THR A 107 6.71 0.15 -8.76
N ILE A 108 6.14 -0.35 -7.66
CA ILE A 108 6.79 -0.35 -6.36
C ILE A 108 7.79 -1.50 -6.32
N PRO A 109 9.05 -1.28 -5.86
CA PRO A 109 9.98 -2.37 -5.61
C PRO A 109 9.44 -3.31 -4.53
N ARG A 110 9.39 -4.60 -4.85
CA ARG A 110 8.88 -5.64 -3.96
C ARG A 110 9.89 -6.75 -3.79
N VAL A 111 9.83 -7.38 -2.63
CA VAL A 111 10.55 -8.62 -2.35
C VAL A 111 9.55 -9.76 -2.34
N ALA A 112 9.83 -10.79 -3.13
CA ALA A 112 9.05 -12.01 -3.15
C ALA A 112 9.78 -13.07 -2.32
N PHE A 113 9.09 -13.65 -1.35
CA PHE A 113 9.60 -14.75 -0.54
C PHE A 113 9.08 -16.11 -1.03
N SER A 114 7.83 -16.15 -1.49
CA SER A 114 7.18 -17.29 -2.18
C SER A 114 6.43 -16.77 -3.41
N HIS A 115 5.63 -17.61 -4.09
CA HIS A 115 4.69 -17.09 -5.09
C HIS A 115 3.66 -16.13 -4.47
N ASP A 116 3.44 -16.23 -3.16
CA ASP A 116 2.24 -15.71 -2.50
C ASP A 116 2.55 -14.60 -1.48
N LEU A 117 3.81 -14.44 -1.06
CA LEU A 117 4.23 -13.37 -0.14
C LEU A 117 5.13 -12.37 -0.85
N GLU A 118 4.55 -11.24 -1.26
CA GLU A 118 5.25 -10.07 -1.80
C GLU A 118 5.12 -8.88 -0.84
N ILE A 119 6.25 -8.35 -0.38
CA ILE A 119 6.28 -7.19 0.54
C ILE A 119 6.79 -5.96 -0.20
N PRO A 120 6.07 -4.82 -0.18
CA PRO A 120 6.58 -3.58 -0.75
C PRO A 120 7.76 -3.05 0.08
N LEU A 121 8.89 -2.77 -0.57
CA LEU A 121 10.07 -2.23 0.11
C LEU A 121 9.96 -0.74 0.39
N ASN A 122 9.09 -0.04 -0.34
CA ASN A 122 8.87 1.38 -0.16
C ASN A 122 7.39 1.72 -0.42
N LEU A 123 6.78 2.45 0.51
CA LEU A 123 5.37 2.86 0.40
C LEU A 123 5.30 4.32 -0.08
N PRO A 124 4.31 4.70 -0.90
CA PRO A 124 4.03 6.10 -1.23
C PRO A 124 3.67 6.93 0.02
N ASP A 125 3.96 8.23 0.03
CA ASP A 125 3.70 9.10 1.21
C ASP A 125 2.21 9.18 1.59
N CYS A 126 1.31 8.95 0.63
CA CYS A 126 -0.13 8.94 0.89
C CYS A 126 -0.59 7.77 1.78
N PHE A 127 0.25 6.75 2.00
CA PHE A 127 -0.04 5.64 2.92
C PHE A 127 0.18 5.97 4.39
N LYS A 128 0.80 7.12 4.71
CA LYS A 128 1.23 7.45 6.09
C LYS A 128 0.11 7.50 7.12
N ASN A 129 -1.14 7.71 6.69
CA ASN A 129 -2.32 7.73 7.56
C ASN A 129 -3.16 6.44 7.49
N ALA A 130 -2.68 5.41 6.79
CA ALA A 130 -3.30 4.09 6.67
C ALA A 130 -4.69 4.03 6.01
N VAL A 131 -5.05 5.03 5.20
CA VAL A 131 -6.32 5.06 4.43
C VAL A 131 -6.09 5.49 2.96
N PRO A 132 -5.28 4.74 2.19
CA PRO A 132 -4.79 5.16 0.87
C PRO A 132 -5.90 5.51 -0.15
N PHE A 133 -7.08 4.90 -0.10
CA PHE A 133 -8.18 5.27 -1.02
C PHE A 133 -8.70 6.71 -0.81
N LEU A 134 -8.48 7.29 0.37
CA LEU A 134 -8.86 8.68 0.67
C LEU A 134 -7.70 9.66 0.51
N ASP A 135 -6.49 9.20 0.81
CA ASP A 135 -5.35 10.08 1.00
C ASP A 135 -4.40 10.12 -0.21
N CYS A 136 -4.46 9.10 -1.08
CA CYS A 136 -3.75 9.11 -2.36
C CYS A 136 -4.59 9.79 -3.43
N ASP A 137 -3.92 10.45 -4.38
CA ASP A 137 -4.55 10.79 -5.65
C ASP A 137 -4.63 9.55 -6.55
N ASN A 138 -5.56 8.63 -6.24
CA ASN A 138 -5.75 7.30 -6.87
C ASN A 138 -6.01 7.37 -8.38
N ARG A 139 -5.00 7.73 -9.16
CA ARG A 139 -5.01 7.76 -10.63
C ARG A 139 -4.79 6.37 -11.22
N TRP A 140 -4.08 5.52 -10.50
CA TRP A 140 -3.74 4.17 -10.93
C TRP A 140 -4.30 3.16 -9.95
N VAL A 141 -4.72 2.00 -10.47
CA VAL A 141 -5.04 0.83 -9.64
C VAL A 141 -3.75 0.38 -8.96
N HIS A 142 -3.83 0.13 -7.66
CA HIS A 142 -2.65 -0.21 -6.87
C HIS A 142 -2.13 -1.63 -7.15
N TRP A 143 -2.97 -2.55 -7.66
CA TRP A 143 -2.60 -3.94 -7.99
C TRP A 143 -2.45 -4.21 -9.50
N GLU A 144 -2.85 -3.29 -10.36
CA GLU A 144 -2.88 -3.45 -11.83
C GLU A 144 -2.32 -2.19 -12.48
N HIS A 145 -1.62 -2.33 -13.60
CA HIS A 145 -1.12 -1.16 -14.33
C HIS A 145 -2.25 -0.54 -15.18
N TYR A 146 -3.30 -0.07 -14.50
CA TYR A 146 -4.49 0.53 -15.08
C TYR A 146 -4.67 1.94 -14.54
N GLU A 147 -4.69 2.93 -15.44
CA GLU A 147 -5.03 4.31 -15.09
C GLU A 147 -6.55 4.47 -15.11
N PHE A 148 -7.11 4.88 -13.97
CA PHE A 148 -8.52 5.20 -13.85
C PHE A 148 -8.89 6.42 -14.71
N THR A 149 -10.05 6.35 -15.33
CA THR A 149 -10.72 7.51 -15.93
C THR A 149 -11.11 8.54 -14.86
N GLU A 150 -11.38 9.78 -15.26
CA GLU A 150 -11.85 10.82 -14.31
C GLU A 150 -13.14 10.42 -13.58
N GLU A 151 -14.03 9.69 -14.25
CA GLU A 151 -15.29 9.18 -13.68
C GLU A 151 -15.01 8.11 -12.63
N GLU A 152 -14.20 7.09 -12.94
CA GLU A 152 -13.83 6.05 -11.98
C GLU A 152 -13.07 6.61 -10.77
N ARG A 153 -12.19 7.59 -10.98
CA ARG A 153 -11.51 8.27 -9.86
C ARG A 153 -12.49 8.97 -8.94
N LYS A 154 -13.50 9.61 -9.52
CA LYS A 154 -14.56 10.28 -8.75
C LYS A 154 -15.39 9.25 -8.00
N ASP A 155 -15.82 8.18 -8.65
CA ASP A 155 -16.64 7.14 -8.05
C ASP A 155 -15.89 6.43 -6.90
N ASN A 156 -14.61 6.11 -7.10
CA ASN A 156 -13.75 5.54 -6.05
C ASN A 156 -13.60 6.47 -4.86
N LEU A 157 -13.42 7.78 -5.08
CA LEU A 157 -13.32 8.75 -4.00
C LEU A 157 -14.65 8.92 -3.25
N ASP A 158 -15.77 9.04 -3.97
CA ASP A 158 -17.11 9.17 -3.38
C ASP A 158 -17.44 7.91 -2.55
N HIS A 159 -17.09 6.73 -3.07
CA HIS A 159 -17.22 5.47 -2.36
C HIS A 159 -16.34 5.42 -1.10
N ALA A 160 -15.04 5.71 -1.22
CA ALA A 160 -14.12 5.74 -0.09
C ALA A 160 -14.55 6.71 1.01
N GLN A 161 -15.11 7.87 0.66
CA GLN A 161 -15.68 8.82 1.62
C GLN A 161 -16.88 8.25 2.37
N LYS A 162 -17.78 7.55 1.68
CA LYS A 162 -18.89 6.85 2.31
C LYS A 162 -18.40 5.76 3.27
N VAL A 163 -17.37 5.00 2.87
CA VAL A 163 -16.73 4.00 3.73
C VAL A 163 -16.14 4.62 4.99
N ASP A 164 -15.42 5.75 4.87
CA ASP A 164 -14.82 6.46 6.01
C ASP A 164 -15.86 6.82 7.06
N GLU A 165 -16.98 7.39 6.63
CA GLU A 165 -18.06 7.75 7.53
C GLU A 165 -18.63 6.52 8.25
N MET A 166 -18.87 5.43 7.51
CA MET A 166 -19.39 4.18 8.05
C MET A 166 -18.44 3.53 9.06
N VAL A 167 -17.15 3.39 8.70
CA VAL A 167 -16.14 2.77 9.56
C VAL A 167 -15.95 3.57 10.84
N ARG A 168 -15.82 4.90 10.76
CA ARG A 168 -15.67 5.73 11.96
C ARG A 168 -16.89 5.67 12.86
N ALA A 169 -18.10 5.70 12.29
CA ALA A 169 -19.33 5.56 13.07
C ALA A 169 -19.40 4.20 13.79
N TYR A 170 -18.99 3.12 13.12
CA TYR A 170 -18.92 1.79 13.70
C TYR A 170 -17.89 1.67 14.82
N VAL A 171 -16.65 2.10 14.58
CA VAL A 171 -15.57 2.10 15.58
C VAL A 171 -16.00 2.88 16.83
N GLN A 172 -16.65 4.04 16.65
CA GLN A 172 -17.15 4.85 17.75
C GLN A 172 -18.31 4.18 18.50
N ARG A 173 -19.30 3.64 17.78
CA ARG A 173 -20.52 3.05 18.36
C ARG A 173 -20.22 1.77 19.14
N GLU A 174 -19.45 0.88 18.54
CA GLU A 174 -19.10 -0.43 19.12
C GLU A 174 -17.85 -0.38 20.00
N LYS A 175 -17.19 0.78 20.09
CA LYS A 175 -15.95 0.99 20.84
C LYS A 175 -14.85 0.00 20.46
N ILE A 176 -14.73 -0.28 19.15
CA ILE A 176 -13.73 -1.23 18.64
C ILE A 176 -12.32 -0.71 18.94
N SER A 177 -11.44 -1.63 19.34
CA SER A 177 -10.01 -1.41 19.45
C SER A 177 -9.29 -2.67 18.98
N GLY A 178 -8.24 -2.48 18.18
CA GLY A 178 -7.52 -3.56 17.52
C GLY A 178 -8.06 -3.90 16.13
N VAL A 179 -7.65 -5.05 15.63
CA VAL A 179 -7.96 -5.52 14.27
C VAL A 179 -9.41 -5.96 14.17
N PHE A 180 -10.10 -5.64 13.07
CA PHE A 180 -11.49 -6.08 12.82
C PHE A 180 -11.75 -6.27 11.32
N SER A 181 -12.75 -7.10 10.98
CA SER A 181 -13.18 -7.32 9.59
C SER A 181 -14.36 -6.43 9.20
N ILE A 182 -14.46 -6.13 7.91
CA ILE A 182 -15.54 -5.31 7.37
C ILE A 182 -16.87 -6.04 7.21
N GLU A 183 -16.91 -7.37 7.35
CA GLU A 183 -18.17 -8.14 7.30
C GLU A 183 -19.22 -7.63 8.30
N ALA A 184 -18.79 -7.04 9.42
CA ALA A 184 -19.66 -6.39 10.39
C ALA A 184 -20.39 -5.14 9.85
N LEU A 185 -19.94 -4.59 8.71
CA LEU A 185 -20.50 -3.43 8.01
C LEU A 185 -21.32 -3.81 6.76
N GLY A 186 -21.40 -5.10 6.41
CA GLY A 186 -22.08 -5.61 5.21
C GLY A 186 -21.10 -5.96 4.08
N GLN A 187 -21.49 -6.91 3.21
CA GLN A 187 -20.70 -7.26 2.01
C GLN A 187 -20.69 -6.08 1.01
N GLY A 188 -19.56 -5.83 0.36
CA GLY A 188 -19.46 -4.90 -0.79
C GLY A 188 -18.98 -3.48 -0.50
N ILE A 189 -18.31 -3.24 0.63
CA ILE A 189 -17.64 -1.95 0.89
C ILE A 189 -16.25 -1.91 0.25
N PHE A 190 -15.64 -3.06 0.04
CA PHE A 190 -14.55 -3.28 -0.88
C PHE A 190 -14.88 -4.51 -1.69
N ASP A 191 -14.37 -4.62 -2.91
CA ASP A 191 -14.60 -5.80 -3.76
C ASP A 191 -13.97 -7.08 -3.15
N SER A 192 -13.27 -6.95 -2.03
CA SER A 192 -12.59 -8.00 -1.29
C SER A 192 -13.11 -8.10 0.15
N SER A 193 -13.49 -9.32 0.57
CA SER A 193 -13.75 -9.68 1.98
C SER A 193 -12.47 -9.81 2.82
N PHE A 194 -11.30 -9.65 2.19
CA PHE A 194 -9.98 -9.89 2.79
C PHE A 194 -9.33 -8.62 3.35
N GLU A 195 -9.96 -7.47 3.17
CA GLU A 195 -9.50 -6.26 3.82
C GLU A 195 -9.77 -6.31 5.34
N TRP A 196 -8.69 -6.33 6.12
CA TRP A 196 -8.79 -6.09 7.55
C TRP A 196 -8.51 -4.62 7.87
N PHE A 197 -9.19 -4.19 8.92
CA PHE A 197 -9.10 -2.86 9.46
C PHE A 197 -8.40 -2.92 10.81
N LEU A 198 -7.77 -1.82 11.19
CA LEU A 198 -7.20 -1.61 12.51
C LEU A 198 -7.84 -0.37 13.11
N ALA A 199 -8.55 -0.53 14.23
CA ALA A 199 -8.99 0.59 15.06
C ALA A 199 -7.89 0.92 16.07
N SER A 200 -7.24 2.07 15.91
CA SER A 200 -6.14 2.49 16.79
C SER A 200 -6.15 4.00 17.00
N PRO A 201 -6.02 4.49 18.26
CA PRO A 201 -5.87 5.92 18.54
C PRO A 201 -4.55 6.49 18.02
N ALA A 202 -3.59 5.65 17.62
CA ALA A 202 -2.35 6.09 16.99
C ALA A 202 -2.54 6.53 15.53
N LEU A 203 -3.66 6.14 14.90
CA LEU A 203 -3.98 6.50 13.53
C LEU A 203 -4.81 7.80 13.49
N PRO A 204 -4.55 8.73 12.55
CA PRO A 204 -5.21 10.04 12.52
C PRO A 204 -6.74 10.00 12.42
N ARG A 205 -7.30 8.98 11.76
CA ARG A 205 -8.75 8.78 11.61
C ARG A 205 -9.35 7.87 12.68
N GLY A 206 -8.54 7.40 13.62
CA GLY A 206 -8.90 6.36 14.59
C GLY A 206 -8.94 4.95 13.99
N TYR A 207 -8.70 4.82 12.68
CA TYR A 207 -8.60 3.55 11.99
C TYR A 207 -7.69 3.61 10.76
N GLY A 208 -7.37 2.45 10.19
CA GLY A 208 -6.74 2.26 8.89
C GLY A 208 -6.97 0.83 8.39
N TYR A 209 -6.45 0.50 7.21
CA TYR A 209 -6.60 -0.82 6.59
C TYR A 209 -5.40 -1.19 5.73
N ALA A 210 -5.23 -2.49 5.48
CA ALA A 210 -4.32 -3.04 4.49
C ALA A 210 -5.08 -3.33 3.19
N LEU A 211 -4.49 -3.00 2.04
CA LEU A 211 -5.08 -3.21 0.72
C LEU A 211 -4.84 -4.63 0.22
N HIS A 212 -5.84 -5.25 -0.41
CA HIS A 212 -5.75 -6.58 -1.02
C HIS A 212 -6.25 -6.55 -2.46
N GLY A 213 -5.89 -7.58 -3.24
CA GLY A 213 -6.27 -7.79 -4.64
C GLY A 213 -7.79 -7.88 -4.90
N GLY A 214 -8.20 -7.72 -6.16
CA GLY A 214 -9.62 -7.68 -6.59
C GLY A 214 -10.31 -9.02 -6.75
N GLU A 215 -9.57 -10.12 -6.58
CA GLU A 215 -10.13 -11.46 -6.58
C GLU A 215 -9.76 -12.10 -5.25
N GLY A 216 -10.76 -12.30 -4.39
CA GLY A 216 -11.27 -13.64 -4.06
C GLY A 216 -10.34 -14.77 -3.59
N ASP A 217 -9.12 -14.86 -4.10
CA ASP A 217 -8.34 -16.08 -4.19
C ASP A 217 -7.00 -15.90 -3.45
N ASP A 218 -6.97 -16.10 -2.14
CA ASP A 218 -6.76 -17.42 -1.52
C ASP A 218 -6.46 -17.21 -0.01
N PRO A 219 -7.31 -17.66 0.93
CA PRO A 219 -7.19 -17.42 2.38
C PRO A 219 -6.03 -18.18 3.08
N GLU A 220 -4.98 -18.57 2.36
CA GLU A 220 -3.80 -19.24 2.92
C GLU A 220 -2.57 -18.33 3.05
N SER A 221 -2.64 -17.07 2.62
CA SER A 221 -1.48 -16.15 2.57
C SER A 221 -1.32 -15.22 3.78
N GLU A 222 -2.26 -15.22 4.72
CA GLU A 222 -2.32 -14.20 5.76
C GLU A 222 -2.38 -14.80 7.18
N ASP A 223 -1.22 -14.82 7.85
CA ASP A 223 -1.08 -15.03 9.30
C ASP A 223 -1.67 -13.83 10.10
N VAL A 224 -2.86 -13.37 9.70
CA VAL A 224 -3.55 -12.27 10.35
C VAL A 224 -4.14 -12.78 11.67
N ASP A 225 -3.55 -12.33 12.76
CA ASP A 225 -3.93 -12.74 14.10
C ASP A 225 -5.16 -11.97 14.56
N LEU A 226 -6.33 -12.42 14.12
CA LEU A 226 -7.62 -11.91 14.58
C LEU A 226 -7.89 -12.21 16.06
N SER A 227 -7.05 -12.97 16.78
CA SER A 227 -7.21 -13.10 18.24
C SER A 227 -6.91 -11.79 18.98
N THR A 228 -6.25 -10.85 18.30
CA THR A 228 -6.08 -9.46 18.77
C THR A 228 -7.39 -8.65 18.72
N TYR A 229 -8.41 -9.14 18.00
CA TYR A 229 -9.73 -8.53 17.96
C TYR A 229 -10.42 -8.62 19.32
N ARG A 230 -10.71 -7.46 19.92
CA ARG A 230 -11.54 -7.38 21.12
C ARG A 230 -12.99 -7.07 20.74
N LYS A 231 -13.79 -8.10 20.53
CA LYS A 231 -15.26 -7.96 20.50
C LYS A 231 -15.75 -7.71 21.93
N GLU A 232 -16.23 -6.51 22.24
CA GLU A 232 -17.10 -6.37 23.43
C GLU A 232 -18.38 -7.21 23.20
N PRO A 233 -18.91 -7.91 24.22
CA PRO A 233 -19.91 -8.98 24.08
C PRO A 233 -21.32 -8.55 23.62
N THR A 234 -21.48 -7.40 22.98
CA THR A 234 -22.77 -6.88 22.51
C THR A 234 -22.72 -6.55 21.04
N VAL A 235 -22.75 -7.56 20.17
CA VAL A 235 -23.19 -7.38 18.77
C VAL A 235 -24.00 -8.59 18.35
N THR A 236 -25.31 -8.49 18.52
CA THR A 236 -26.30 -9.36 17.89
C THR A 236 -27.19 -8.45 17.06
N LEU A 237 -27.21 -8.72 15.75
CA LEU A 237 -28.12 -8.16 14.73
C LEU A 237 -27.91 -6.69 14.38
N THR A 238 -27.34 -6.40 13.21
CA THR A 238 -27.66 -5.19 12.46
C THR A 238 -27.54 -5.46 10.96
N TRP A 239 -28.53 -4.99 10.20
CA TRP A 239 -28.59 -4.84 8.72
C TRP A 239 -29.46 -5.78 7.88
N GLN A 240 -30.58 -6.30 8.40
CA GLN A 240 -31.67 -6.80 7.54
C GLN A 240 -32.96 -5.96 7.52
N ASP A 241 -33.05 -4.84 8.23
CA ASP A 241 -34.29 -4.04 8.23
C ASP A 241 -34.00 -2.53 8.15
N GLU A 242 -33.75 -2.00 6.96
CA GLU A 242 -34.01 -0.58 6.64
C GLU A 242 -34.54 -0.40 5.21
N ASP A 243 -35.48 -1.24 4.79
CA ASP A 243 -36.42 -0.96 3.70
C ASP A 243 -37.86 -1.27 4.16
N GLN A 244 -38.49 -0.29 4.83
CA GLN A 244 -39.95 -0.16 4.96
C GLN A 244 -40.39 1.25 4.63
#